data_AF-A0A918J5C9-F1
#
_entry.id   AF-A0A918J5C9-F1
#
_cell.length_a   1.000
_cell.length_b   1.000
_cell.length_c   1.000
_cell.angle_alpha   90.00
_cell.angle_beta   90.00
_cell.angle_gamma   90.00
#
_symmetry.space_group_name_H-M   'P 1'
#
loop_
_entity.id
_entity.type
_entity.pdbx_description
1 polymer ?
#
loop_
_entity_poly.entity_id
_entity_poly.type
_entity_poly.pdbx_seq_one_letter_code
_entity_poly.pdbx_strand_id
1 'polypeptide(L)' 'MHASYPMINVLLTVLWTRPQVYIDVGVICYAIPRKAHHEYLRGLFDAGSGKRVMLGYDQMNRLKTNRFF' A
#
# COMPACT_ATOMS: atom_id res chain seq x y z
N MET A 1 1.58 6.77 0.85
CA MET A 1 2.98 6.27 0.95
C MET A 1 3.20 5.17 -0.11
N HIS A 2 4.45 4.88 -0.55
CA HIS A 2 4.73 4.08 -1.78
C HIS A 2 5.11 2.61 -1.55
N ALA A 3 5.02 2.08 -0.32
CA ALA A 3 5.42 0.71 0.03
C ALA A 3 6.75 0.26 -0.63
N SER A 4 7.73 1.16 -0.75
CA SER A 4 9.02 0.93 -1.40
C SER A 4 8.96 0.35 -2.83
N TYR A 5 7.85 0.53 -3.57
CA TYR A 5 7.80 0.10 -4.97
C TYR A 5 8.91 0.80 -5.79
N PRO A 6 9.56 0.12 -6.76
CA PRO A 6 9.41 -1.29 -7.14
C PRO A 6 10.30 -2.26 -6.33
N MET A 7 10.96 -1.83 -5.26
CA MET A 7 11.96 -2.58 -4.50
C MET A 7 11.36 -3.53 -3.44
N ILE A 8 10.56 -4.52 -3.85
CA ILE A 8 9.88 -5.45 -2.92
C ILE A 8 10.86 -6.23 -2.02
N ASN A 9 12.01 -6.67 -2.54
CA ASN A 9 12.98 -7.45 -1.77
C ASN A 9 13.59 -6.63 -0.62
N VAL A 10 13.88 -5.36 -0.86
CA VAL A 10 14.39 -4.45 0.18
C VAL A 10 13.31 -4.21 1.23
N LEU A 11 12.07 -4.02 0.81
CA LEU A 11 10.93 -3.88 1.72
C LEU A 11 10.76 -5.10 2.62
N LEU A 12 10.82 -6.31 2.04
CA LEU A 12 10.73 -7.53 2.80
C LEU A 12 11.85 -7.62 3.84
N THR A 13 13.09 -7.30 3.48
CA THR A 13 14.20 -7.27 4.44
C THR A 13 13.94 -6.29 5.60
N VAL A 14 13.37 -5.12 5.33
CA VAL A 14 12.97 -4.18 6.40
C VAL A 14 11.87 -4.76 7.27
N LEU A 15 10.85 -5.36 6.68
CA LEU A 15 9.75 -5.99 7.41
C LEU A 15 10.20 -7.19 8.24
N TRP A 16 11.19 -7.95 7.77
CA TRP A 16 11.79 -9.06 8.51
C TRP A 16 12.63 -8.57 9.68
N THR A 17 13.45 -7.53 9.47
CA THR A 17 14.36 -7.01 10.51
C THR A 17 13.66 -6.13 11.55
N ARG A 18 12.54 -5.49 11.19
CA ARG A 18 11.81 -4.54 12.05
C ARG A 18 10.33 -4.91 12.11
N PRO A 19 9.91 -5.75 13.08
CA PRO A 19 8.52 -6.21 13.17
C PRO A 19 7.50 -5.10 13.51
N GLN A 20 7.96 -3.96 14.02
CA GLN A 20 7.13 -2.79 14.36
C GLN A 20 6.74 -1.94 13.14
N VAL A 21 7.32 -2.21 11.97
CA VAL A 21 7.07 -1.43 10.76
C VAL A 21 5.80 -1.91 10.07
N TYR A 22 4.94 -0.95 9.74
CA TYR A 22 3.75 -1.13 8.90
C TYR A 22 3.94 -0.37 7.60
N ILE A 23 3.29 -0.84 6.54
CA ILE A 23 3.44 -0.29 5.20
C ILE A 23 2.10 0.17 4.67
N ASP A 24 2.07 1.31 3.99
CA ASP A 24 0.88 1.83 3.33
C ASP A 24 1.04 1.69 1.80
N VAL A 25 -0.03 1.20 1.16
CA VAL A 25 -0.13 0.96 -0.29
C VAL A 25 -1.03 1.98 -1.01
N GLY A 26 -1.46 3.05 -0.32
CA GLY A 26 -2.43 4.00 -0.87
C GLY A 26 -2.00 4.63 -2.20
N VAL A 27 -0.77 5.14 -2.31
CA VAL A 27 -0.33 5.85 -3.52
C VAL A 27 -0.09 4.90 -4.71
N ILE A 28 0.31 3.65 -4.46
CA ILE A 28 0.57 2.69 -5.55
C ILE A 28 -0.72 2.19 -6.20
N CYS A 29 -1.86 2.29 -5.51
CA CYS A 29 -3.15 2.01 -6.12
C CYS A 29 -3.46 2.96 -7.30
N TYR A 30 -2.97 4.20 -7.24
CA TYR A 30 -3.16 5.23 -8.27
C TYR A 30 -1.98 5.36 -9.24
N ALA A 31 -0.76 5.09 -8.78
CA ALA A 31 0.47 5.42 -9.52
C ALA A 31 0.88 4.39 -10.59
N ILE A 32 0.37 3.15 -10.53
CA ILE A 32 0.80 2.07 -11.43
C ILE A 32 -0.39 1.32 -12.05
N PRO A 33 -0.20 0.61 -13.18
CA PRO A 33 -1.26 -0.20 -13.79
C PRO A 33 -1.83 -1.21 -12.81
N ARG A 34 -3.15 -1.42 -12.87
CA ARG A 34 -3.88 -2.32 -11.96
C ARG A 34 -3.30 -3.74 -11.88
N LYS A 35 -2.77 -4.25 -12.99
CA LYS A 35 -2.09 -5.56 -13.04
C LYS A 35 -0.82 -5.57 -12.17
N ALA A 36 0.06 -4.59 -12.36
CA ALA A 36 1.31 -4.46 -11.61
C ALA A 36 1.05 -4.25 -10.11
N HIS A 37 0.02 -3.47 -9.77
CA HIS A 37 -0.41 -3.31 -8.39
C HIS A 37 -0.80 -4.64 -7.72
N HIS A 38 -1.64 -5.45 -8.37
CA HIS A 38 -2.04 -6.73 -7.80
C HIS A 38 -0.88 -7.74 -7.74
N GLU A 39 0.02 -7.76 -8.71
CA GLU A 39 1.22 -8.60 -8.67
C GLU A 39 2.13 -8.22 -7.50
N TYR A 40 2.32 -6.92 -7.26
CA TYR A 40 3.09 -6.42 -6.14
C TYR A 40 2.47 -6.80 -4.79
N LEU A 41 1.15 -6.61 -4.64
CA LEU A 41 0.42 -7.02 -3.44
C LEU A 41 0.50 -8.52 -3.20
N ARG A 42 0.37 -9.33 -4.26
CA ARG A 42 0.51 -10.78 -4.16
C ARG A 42 1.87 -11.17 -3.59
N GLY A 43 2.96 -10.55 -4.07
CA GLY A 43 4.31 -10.79 -3.53
C GLY A 43 4.44 -10.48 -2.03
N LEU A 44 3.78 -9.41 -1.55
CA LEU A 44 3.76 -9.07 -0.11
C LEU A 44 2.97 -10.08 0.74
N PHE A 45 1.87 -10.60 0.21
CA PHE A 45 1.06 -11.61 0.88
C PHE A 45 1.75 -12.98 0.90
N ASP A 46 2.33 -13.41 -0.23
CA ASP A 46 3.06 -14.67 -0.35
C ASP A 46 4.29 -14.69 0.59
N ALA A 47 4.91 -13.53 0.84
CA ALA A 47 5.99 -13.37 1.81
C ALA A 47 5.53 -13.29 3.29
N GLY A 48 4.24 -13.50 3.57
CA GLY A 48 3.69 -13.51 4.93
C GLY A 48 3.53 -12.11 5.57
N SER A 49 3.71 -11.03 4.81
CA SER A 49 3.66 -9.66 5.33
C SER A 49 2.28 -9.00 5.25
N GLY A 50 1.25 -9.72 4.79
CA GLY A 50 -0.10 -9.19 4.57
C GLY A 50 -0.75 -8.53 5.80
N LYS A 51 -0.48 -9.03 7.01
CA LYS A 51 -1.02 -8.44 8.27
C LYS A 51 -0.48 -7.03 8.58
N ARG A 52 0.58 -6.61 7.89
CA ARG A 52 1.25 -5.32 8.10
C ARG A 52 0.97 -4.31 6.98
N VAL A 53 0.10 -4.69 6.04
CA VAL A 53 -0.34 -3.83 4.94
C VAL A 53 -1.53 -2.99 5.42
N MET A 54 -1.34 -1.68 5.47
CA MET A 54 -2.38 -0.70 5.76
C MET A 54 -2.96 -0.17 4.45
N LEU A 55 -4.28 -0.06 4.39
CA LEU A 55 -5.01 0.53 3.27
C LEU A 55 -5.25 2.02 3.54
N GLY A 56 -4.38 2.87 3.01
CA GLY A 56 -4.63 4.31 2.91
C GLY A 56 -5.48 4.65 1.68
N TYR A 57 -6.56 5.40 1.86
CA TYR A 57 -7.39 5.88 0.74
C TYR A 57 -6.66 6.98 -0.07
N ASP A 58 -5.59 7.58 0.49
CA ASP A 58 -4.73 8.68 -0.03
C ASP A 58 -5.50 9.88 -0.63
N GLN A 59 -6.78 9.99 -0.32
CA GLN A 59 -7.65 11.00 -0.90
C GLN A 59 -7.66 12.25 -0.04
N MET A 60 -7.15 13.34 -0.63
CA MET A 60 -7.15 14.68 -0.04
C MET A 60 -8.57 15.28 0.06
N ASN A 61 -9.53 14.78 -0.74
CA ASN A 61 -10.89 15.28 -0.74
C ASN A 61 -11.84 14.37 0.06
N ARG A 62 -12.15 14.77 1.29
CA ARG A 62 -13.43 14.39 1.91
C ARG A 62 -14.52 15.05 1.05
N LEU A 63 -15.40 14.27 0.42
CA LEU A 63 -16.53 14.80 -0.33
C LEU A 63 -17.26 15.84 0.54
N LYS A 64 -17.13 17.14 0.20
CA LYS A 64 -18.06 18.16 0.69
C LYS A 64 -19.35 17.97 -0.09
N THR A 65 -20.19 17.06 0.36
CA THR A 65 -21.58 17.01 -0.10
C THR A 65 -22.28 18.26 0.42
N ASN A 66 -22.19 19.35 -0.33
CA ASN A 66 -23.26 20.36 -0.35
C ASN A 66 -24.44 19.69 -1.05
N ARG A 67 -25.27 18.98 -0.29
CA ARG A 67 -26.65 18.73 -0.73
C ARG A 67 -27.53 19.72 0.02
N PHE A 68 -28.08 20.65 -0.76
CA PHE A 68 -29.25 21.45 -0.42
C PHE A 68 -30.34 20.54 0.17
N PHE A 69 -30.79 20.88 1.37
CA PHE A 69 -32.14 20.69 1.89
C PHE A 69 -32.46 21.90 2.77
#